data_AF-A0A2K6EIM6-F1
#
_entry.id   AF-A0A2K6EIM6-F1
#
_cell.length_a   1.000
_cell.length_b   1.000
_cell.length_c   1.000
_cell.angle_alpha   90.00
_cell.angle_beta   90.00
_cell.angle_gamma   90.00
#
_symmetry.space_group_name_H-M   'P 1'
#
loop_
_entity.id
_entity.type
_entity.pdbx_description
1 polymer ?
#
loop_
_entity_poly.entity_id
_entity_poly.type
_entity_poly.pdbx_seq_one_letter_code
_entity_poly.pdbx_strand_id
1 'polypeptide(L)'
;MTRPLGGPPRVVLFFPEGTCSNKKALLKFKPGAFIAGVPVQPVLIRYPNSLDTTSWAWRGPGVLKVLWLTASQPCSIVDVEFLPVYQPSPEESRDPTLYANNVQRVMAQALGIPATECEFVGSLPVIVVGRLKVALEPQLWELRKVLRKAGLSPGCVDAGAEPGQSRMISQEEFARQLQLSDPQTAAGAFSYFQQDAKGLVDFRDVALALAALDGGRSLEELTRLAFELFAKEHTEGPGRLLYKDGFSTILHLLLGSPRPAATTLHADLCQAGPSQGLSLCEFQNFSLHDPLYGKLFSTYLRPPHTPRGTSQTPNASSRGSPTALANGTGQVPKQKGD
;
A
#
# COMPACT_ATOMS: atom_id res chain seq x y z
N MET A 1 5.10 40.08 -41.74
CA MET A 1 3.72 40.30 -41.22
C MET A 1 3.71 39.98 -39.73
N THR A 2 4.03 40.99 -38.92
CA THR A 2 4.08 40.91 -37.45
C THR A 2 2.67 41.06 -36.89
N ARG A 3 2.18 40.02 -36.21
CA ARG A 3 0.87 40.03 -35.55
C ARG A 3 1.00 40.83 -34.23
N PRO A 4 0.08 41.74 -33.90
CA PRO A 4 0.17 42.51 -32.67
C PRO A 4 -0.17 41.61 -31.47
N LEU A 5 0.80 41.42 -30.58
CA LEU A 5 0.65 40.73 -29.30
C LEU A 5 0.03 41.71 -28.28
N GLY A 6 -1.29 41.81 -28.27
CA GLY A 6 -2.05 42.64 -27.32
C GLY A 6 -3.20 41.88 -26.63
N GLY A 7 -3.20 40.55 -26.68
CA GLY A 7 -4.14 39.73 -25.93
C GLY A 7 -3.58 39.41 -24.53
N PRO A 8 -4.44 39.27 -23.50
CA PRO A 8 -3.98 38.78 -22.20
C PRO A 8 -3.25 37.43 -22.36
N PRO A 9 -2.23 37.15 -21.54
CA PRO A 9 -1.50 35.90 -21.60
C PRO A 9 -2.49 34.72 -21.52
N ARG A 10 -2.32 33.73 -22.40
CA ARG A 10 -3.17 32.53 -22.39
C ARG A 10 -2.81 31.70 -21.17
N VAL A 11 -3.66 31.77 -20.15
CA VAL A 11 -3.53 30.96 -18.95
C VAL A 11 -4.08 29.57 -19.25
N VAL A 12 -3.26 28.54 -19.06
CA VAL A 12 -3.67 27.13 -19.15
C VAL A 12 -3.89 26.63 -17.73
N LEU A 13 -5.09 26.15 -17.45
CA LEU A 13 -5.41 25.50 -16.18
C LEU A 13 -5.20 24.00 -16.31
N PHE A 14 -4.52 23.40 -15.33
CA PHE A 14 -4.33 21.96 -15.24
C PHE A 14 -4.45 21.48 -13.79
N PHE A 15 -4.79 20.20 -13.62
CA PHE A 15 -4.94 19.56 -12.31
C PHE A 15 -3.83 18.51 -12.15
N PRO A 16 -2.72 18.85 -11.48
CA PRO A 16 -1.52 18.02 -11.48
C PRO A 16 -1.66 16.72 -10.67
N GLU A 17 -2.62 16.66 -9.73
CA GLU A 17 -2.99 15.45 -8.97
C GLU A 17 -3.69 14.41 -9.88
N GLY A 18 -4.46 14.88 -10.87
CA GLY A 18 -5.17 14.06 -11.85
C GLY A 18 -6.29 13.15 -11.28
N THR A 19 -6.61 13.28 -9.99
CA THR A 19 -7.71 12.56 -9.31
C THR A 19 -8.14 13.32 -8.04
N CYS A 20 -9.29 12.95 -7.48
CA CYS A 20 -9.71 13.41 -6.15
C CYS A 20 -9.21 12.44 -5.07
N SER A 21 -8.62 12.97 -4.00
CA SER A 21 -8.17 12.18 -2.85
C SER A 21 -9.06 12.40 -1.62
N ASN A 22 -8.52 12.16 -0.41
CA ASN A 22 -9.26 12.17 0.85
C ASN A 22 -9.10 13.47 1.65
N LYS A 23 -8.59 14.54 1.02
CA LYS A 23 -8.31 15.87 1.63
C LYS A 23 -7.30 15.86 2.80
N LYS A 24 -6.71 14.70 3.14
CA LYS A 24 -5.76 14.57 4.25
C LYS A 24 -4.31 14.61 3.80
N ALA A 25 -4.06 14.46 2.50
CA ALA A 25 -2.73 14.55 1.92
C ALA A 25 -2.83 14.87 0.42
N LEU A 26 -1.84 15.55 -0.14
CA LEU A 26 -1.73 15.73 -1.58
C LEU A 26 -1.02 14.53 -2.22
N LEU A 27 -1.63 13.94 -3.24
CA LEU A 27 -0.99 12.90 -4.06
C LEU A 27 0.12 13.50 -4.93
N LYS A 28 1.03 12.64 -5.37
CA LYS A 28 2.17 13.02 -6.20
C LYS A 28 1.71 13.67 -7.51
N PHE A 29 2.31 14.81 -7.83
CA PHE A 29 2.00 15.53 -9.07
C PHE A 29 2.63 14.87 -10.28
N LYS A 30 1.86 14.80 -11.37
CA LYS A 30 2.38 14.31 -12.66
C LYS A 30 3.27 15.37 -13.31
N PRO A 31 4.49 15.02 -13.76
CA PRO A 31 5.46 16.00 -14.28
C PRO A 31 5.05 16.61 -15.63
N GLY A 32 4.09 16.02 -16.34
CA GLY A 32 3.72 16.44 -17.70
C GLY A 32 3.36 17.93 -17.84
N ALA A 33 2.70 18.51 -16.83
CA ALA A 33 2.35 19.93 -16.85
C ALA A 33 3.53 20.87 -16.58
N PHE A 34 4.65 20.34 -16.08
CA PHE A 34 5.83 21.08 -15.66
C PHE A 34 6.97 21.01 -16.68
N ILE A 35 6.80 20.24 -17.77
CA ILE A 35 7.81 20.05 -18.83
C ILE A 35 8.24 21.38 -19.47
N ALA A 36 7.32 22.34 -19.57
CA ALA A 36 7.61 23.63 -20.19
C ALA A 36 8.60 24.49 -19.38
N GLY A 37 8.83 24.20 -18.09
CA GLY A 37 9.75 24.95 -17.24
C GLY A 37 9.40 26.44 -17.10
N VAL A 38 8.12 26.79 -17.26
CA VAL A 38 7.61 28.17 -17.16
C VAL A 38 6.99 28.41 -15.78
N PRO A 39 6.92 29.67 -15.31
CA PRO A 39 6.27 29.99 -14.04
C PRO A 39 4.83 29.51 -13.97
N VAL A 40 4.44 29.00 -12.81
CA VAL A 40 3.06 28.53 -12.53
C VAL A 40 2.47 29.30 -11.36
N GLN A 41 1.17 29.55 -11.37
CA GLN A 41 0.46 30.09 -10.20
C GLN A 41 -0.31 28.94 -9.53
N PRO A 42 0.12 28.48 -8.34
CA PRO A 42 -0.61 27.45 -7.63
C PRO A 42 -1.94 27.99 -7.10
N VAL A 43 -3.01 27.23 -7.31
CA VAL A 43 -4.35 27.56 -6.83
C VAL A 43 -4.83 26.43 -5.94
N LEU A 44 -5.17 26.76 -4.69
CA LEU A 44 -5.70 25.81 -3.72
C LEU A 44 -7.23 25.90 -3.72
N ILE A 45 -7.89 24.76 -3.67
CA ILE A 45 -9.35 24.67 -3.58
C ILE A 45 -9.68 23.90 -2.30
N ARG A 46 -10.37 24.54 -1.35
CA ARG A 46 -10.86 23.89 -0.13
C ARG A 46 -12.38 23.80 -0.18
N TYR A 47 -12.91 22.71 0.37
CA TYR A 47 -14.35 22.47 0.50
C TYR A 47 -14.69 22.37 2.00
N PRO A 48 -14.88 23.51 2.70
CA PRO A 48 -15.12 23.54 4.15
C PRO A 48 -16.57 23.15 4.52
N ASN A 49 -17.14 22.18 3.81
CA ASN A 49 -18.52 21.73 4.04
C ASN A 49 -18.56 20.58 5.05
N SER A 50 -19.66 20.48 5.79
CA SER A 50 -19.86 19.43 6.81
C SER A 50 -20.00 18.04 6.21
N LEU A 51 -20.61 17.92 5.02
CA LEU A 51 -20.68 16.67 4.28
C LEU A 51 -19.54 16.59 3.26
N ASP A 52 -18.88 15.45 3.23
CA ASP A 52 -17.85 15.20 2.24
C ASP A 52 -18.46 14.73 0.91
N THR A 53 -18.71 15.69 0.04
CA THR A 53 -19.32 15.49 -1.29
C THR A 53 -18.29 15.42 -2.42
N THR A 54 -17.01 15.66 -2.13
CA THR A 54 -15.97 15.81 -3.17
C THR A 54 -14.86 14.76 -3.08
N SER A 55 -14.71 14.06 -1.95
CA SER A 55 -13.74 12.97 -1.82
C SER A 55 -14.23 11.67 -2.47
N TRP A 56 -14.13 11.59 -3.79
CA TRP A 56 -14.30 10.32 -4.52
C TRP A 56 -12.97 9.56 -4.60
N ALA A 57 -12.45 9.16 -3.44
CA ALA A 57 -11.21 8.40 -3.31
C ALA A 57 -11.41 6.91 -3.62
N TRP A 58 -10.31 6.17 -3.85
CA TRP A 58 -10.32 4.71 -4.09
C TRP A 58 -11.10 3.90 -3.04
N ARG A 59 -10.99 4.26 -1.76
CA ARG A 59 -11.79 3.71 -0.64
C ARG A 59 -12.90 4.66 -0.17
N GLY A 60 -13.33 5.56 -1.04
CA GLY A 60 -14.35 6.55 -0.77
C GLY A 60 -15.78 6.02 -0.91
N PRO A 61 -16.77 6.82 -0.52
CA PRO A 61 -18.18 6.53 -0.81
C PRO A 61 -18.40 6.34 -2.32
N GLY A 62 -19.23 5.36 -2.69
CA GLY A 62 -19.60 5.13 -4.09
C GLY A 62 -20.38 6.31 -4.70
N VAL A 63 -20.41 6.38 -6.03
CA VAL A 63 -20.96 7.53 -6.79
C VAL A 63 -22.39 7.89 -6.35
N LEU A 64 -23.27 6.91 -6.11
CA LEU A 64 -24.64 7.15 -5.67
C LEU A 64 -24.69 7.80 -4.29
N LYS A 65 -23.81 7.40 -3.37
CA LYS A 65 -23.72 8.01 -2.04
C LYS A 65 -23.18 9.43 -2.13
N VAL A 66 -22.19 9.68 -2.98
CA VAL A 66 -21.67 11.04 -3.21
C VAL A 66 -22.75 11.96 -3.80
N LEU A 67 -23.49 11.47 -4.81
CA LEU A 67 -24.62 12.21 -5.40
C LEU A 67 -25.70 12.51 -4.36
N TRP A 68 -26.04 11.52 -3.53
CA TRP A 68 -27.01 11.71 -2.45
C TRP A 68 -26.55 12.74 -1.42
N LEU A 69 -25.30 12.66 -0.97
CA LEU A 69 -24.71 13.64 -0.04
C LEU A 69 -24.69 15.04 -0.65
N THR A 70 -24.38 15.14 -1.95
CA THR A 70 -24.38 16.41 -2.69
C THR A 70 -25.79 16.99 -2.79
N ALA A 71 -26.78 16.18 -3.15
CA ALA A 71 -28.18 16.60 -3.21
C ALA A 71 -28.74 16.99 -1.83
N SER A 72 -28.25 16.36 -0.76
CA SER A 72 -28.59 16.68 0.63
C SER A 72 -27.90 17.95 1.14
N GLN A 73 -26.97 18.53 0.37
CA GLN A 73 -26.22 19.74 0.70
C GLN A 73 -26.67 20.90 -0.21
N PRO A 74 -27.71 21.67 0.18
CA PRO A 74 -28.30 22.71 -0.67
C PRO A 74 -27.34 23.86 -1.00
N CYS A 75 -26.32 24.09 -0.16
CA CYS A 75 -25.27 25.07 -0.39
C CYS A 75 -23.90 24.40 -0.22
N SER A 76 -23.03 24.52 -1.23
CA SER A 76 -21.64 24.05 -1.16
C SER A 76 -20.70 25.25 -1.22
N ILE A 77 -19.97 25.48 -0.14
CA ILE A 77 -18.95 26.53 -0.04
C ILE A 77 -17.65 25.99 -0.64
N VAL A 78 -16.96 26.82 -1.41
CA VAL A 78 -15.66 26.52 -2.01
C VAL A 78 -14.74 27.72 -1.76
N ASP A 79 -13.66 27.48 -1.03
CA ASP A 79 -12.63 28.49 -0.82
C ASP A 79 -11.53 28.31 -1.86
N VAL A 80 -11.27 29.35 -2.64
CA VAL A 80 -10.21 29.36 -3.65
C VAL A 80 -9.12 30.31 -3.20
N GLU A 81 -7.92 29.79 -2.98
CA GLU A 81 -6.75 30.56 -2.56
C GLU A 81 -5.71 30.55 -3.67
N PHE A 82 -5.32 31.73 -4.15
CA PHE A 82 -4.26 31.90 -5.14
C PHE A 82 -2.94 32.14 -4.39
N LEU A 83 -2.03 31.18 -4.46
CA LEU A 83 -0.68 31.36 -3.92
C LEU A 83 0.16 32.25 -4.85
N PRO A 84 1.25 32.87 -4.38
CA PRO A 84 2.17 33.63 -5.22
C PRO A 84 2.67 32.81 -6.42
N VAL A 85 2.97 33.49 -7.53
CA VAL A 85 3.55 32.85 -8.72
C VAL A 85 4.85 32.15 -8.34
N TYR A 86 4.93 30.85 -8.62
CA TYR A 86 6.10 30.03 -8.41
C TYR A 86 7.01 30.07 -9.64
N GLN A 87 8.20 30.63 -9.47
CA GLN A 87 9.22 30.67 -10.52
C GLN A 87 10.15 29.46 -10.40
N PRO A 88 10.31 28.64 -11.45
CA PRO A 88 11.22 27.50 -11.40
C PRO A 88 12.67 27.98 -11.35
N SER A 89 13.47 27.30 -10.56
CA SER A 89 14.92 27.41 -10.59
C SER A 89 15.50 26.84 -11.90
N PRO A 90 16.77 27.13 -12.23
CA PRO A 90 17.44 26.53 -13.39
C PRO A 90 17.49 25.00 -13.35
N GLU A 91 17.51 24.41 -12.16
CA GLU A 91 17.49 22.96 -11.93
C GLU A 91 16.10 22.39 -12.22
N GLU A 92 15.04 22.99 -11.67
CA GLU A 92 13.65 22.61 -11.90
C GLU A 92 13.22 22.79 -13.36
N SER A 93 13.75 23.79 -14.04
CA SER A 93 13.50 24.00 -15.47
C SER A 93 14.06 22.85 -16.33
N ARG A 94 15.04 22.10 -15.82
CA ARG A 94 15.66 20.95 -16.48
C ARG A 94 15.11 19.61 -15.98
N ASP A 95 14.56 19.58 -14.77
CA ASP A 95 13.90 18.41 -14.17
C ASP A 95 12.43 18.70 -13.83
N PRO A 96 11.49 18.35 -14.74
CA PRO A 96 10.06 18.52 -14.52
C PRO A 96 9.51 17.76 -13.30
N THR A 97 10.15 16.67 -12.89
CA THR A 97 9.72 15.89 -11.72
C THR A 97 10.07 16.64 -10.44
N LEU A 98 11.29 17.16 -10.35
CA LEU A 98 11.71 18.02 -9.25
C LEU A 98 10.79 19.24 -9.13
N TYR A 99 10.49 19.87 -10.27
CA TYR A 99 9.60 21.03 -10.30
C TYR A 99 8.19 20.69 -9.77
N ALA A 100 7.60 19.60 -10.26
CA ALA A 100 6.29 19.13 -9.82
C ALA A 100 6.25 18.84 -8.31
N ASN A 101 7.27 18.15 -7.78
CA ASN A 101 7.37 17.80 -6.36
C ASN A 101 7.51 19.03 -5.47
N ASN A 102 8.29 20.03 -5.89
CA ASN A 102 8.46 21.26 -5.13
C ASN A 102 7.18 22.10 -5.09
N VAL A 103 6.47 22.22 -6.23
CA VAL A 103 5.17 22.90 -6.27
C VAL A 103 4.14 22.17 -5.41
N GLN A 104 4.10 20.83 -5.47
CA GLN A 104 3.25 20.02 -4.58
C GLN A 104 3.54 20.32 -3.11
N ARG A 105 4.82 20.38 -2.72
CA ARG A 105 5.22 20.66 -1.32
C ARG A 105 4.80 22.05 -0.86
N VAL A 106 4.93 23.07 -1.71
CA VAL A 106 4.45 24.43 -1.40
C VAL A 106 2.93 24.45 -1.21
N MET A 107 2.19 23.79 -2.11
CA MET A 107 0.74 23.69 -1.99
C MET A 107 0.32 22.91 -0.74
N ALA A 108 0.99 21.80 -0.44
CA ALA A 108 0.75 20.98 0.74
C ALA A 108 0.97 21.76 2.04
N GLN A 109 2.06 22.52 2.11
CA GLN A 109 2.38 23.38 3.25
C GLN A 109 1.30 24.46 3.48
N ALA A 110 0.84 25.13 2.41
CA ALA A 110 -0.21 26.13 2.50
C ALA A 110 -1.60 25.53 2.84
N LEU A 111 -1.85 24.27 2.47
CA LEU A 111 -3.04 23.52 2.88
C LEU A 111 -2.95 22.97 4.32
N GLY A 112 -1.76 22.91 4.92
CA GLY A 112 -1.54 22.29 6.22
C GLY A 112 -1.67 20.76 6.21
N ILE A 113 -1.46 20.12 5.06
CA ILE A 113 -1.53 18.66 4.89
C ILE A 113 -0.22 18.11 4.31
N PRO A 114 0.13 16.83 4.56
CA PRO A 114 1.34 16.24 3.99
C PRO A 114 1.28 16.08 2.47
N ALA A 115 2.43 16.24 1.81
CA ALA A 115 2.66 15.76 0.44
C ALA A 115 3.04 14.28 0.49
N THR A 116 2.56 13.49 -0.47
CA THR A 116 2.82 12.04 -0.53
C THR A 116 3.48 11.66 -1.85
N GLU A 117 4.28 10.59 -1.80
CA GLU A 117 4.82 9.90 -2.98
C GLU A 117 3.82 8.90 -3.58
N CYS A 118 2.56 8.95 -3.15
CA CYS A 118 1.50 8.08 -3.63
C CYS A 118 1.04 8.56 -5.01
N GLU A 119 1.03 7.65 -5.98
CA GLU A 119 0.54 7.87 -7.34
C GLU A 119 -0.50 6.79 -7.69
N PHE A 120 -1.36 7.06 -8.66
CA PHE A 120 -2.30 6.07 -9.18
C PHE A 120 -1.76 5.42 -10.45
N VAL A 121 -1.62 4.10 -10.45
CA VAL A 121 -1.35 3.29 -11.65
C VAL A 121 -2.63 2.57 -12.03
N GLY A 122 -3.31 3.08 -13.07
CA GLY A 122 -4.68 2.68 -13.37
C GLY A 122 -5.61 3.10 -12.23
N SER A 123 -6.25 2.13 -11.58
CA SER A 123 -7.10 2.36 -10.42
C SER A 123 -6.42 2.08 -9.08
N LEU A 124 -5.20 1.52 -9.08
CA LEU A 124 -4.51 1.10 -7.86
C LEU A 124 -3.58 2.22 -7.34
N PRO A 125 -3.72 2.66 -6.08
CA PRO A 125 -2.75 3.56 -5.46
C PRO A 125 -1.44 2.81 -5.19
N VAL A 126 -0.32 3.37 -5.62
CA VAL A 126 1.03 2.83 -5.42
C VAL A 126 1.93 3.89 -4.80
N ILE A 127 2.89 3.46 -4.00
CA ILE A 127 3.97 4.30 -3.46
C ILE A 127 5.26 3.93 -4.19
N VAL A 128 6.03 4.94 -4.55
CA VAL A 128 7.38 4.74 -5.11
C VAL A 128 8.39 4.66 -3.97
N VAL A 129 9.08 3.52 -3.86
CA VAL A 129 10.20 3.32 -2.92
C VAL A 129 11.41 2.85 -3.71
N GLY A 130 12.41 3.71 -3.83
CA GLY A 130 13.56 3.48 -4.71
C GLY A 130 13.09 3.21 -6.14
N ARG A 131 13.44 2.05 -6.70
CA ARG A 131 13.00 1.62 -8.04
C ARG A 131 11.64 0.90 -8.05
N LEU A 132 11.08 0.56 -6.89
CA LEU A 132 9.85 -0.21 -6.82
C LEU A 132 8.63 0.70 -6.73
N LYS A 133 7.61 0.36 -7.52
CA LYS A 133 6.25 0.87 -7.33
C LYS A 133 5.46 -0.21 -6.60
N VAL A 134 5.05 0.08 -5.39
CA VAL A 134 4.44 -0.91 -4.49
C VAL A 134 3.00 -0.49 -4.21
N ALA A 135 2.05 -1.40 -4.35
CA ALA A 135 0.65 -1.11 -4.10
C ALA A 135 0.41 -0.74 -2.63
N LEU A 136 -0.37 0.32 -2.37
CA LEU A 136 -0.73 0.72 -1.00
C LEU A 136 -1.45 -0.42 -0.26
N GLU A 137 -2.22 -1.22 -1.00
CA GLU A 137 -2.79 -2.47 -0.52
C GLU A 137 -2.28 -3.61 -1.42
N PRO A 138 -1.41 -4.50 -0.91
CA PRO A 138 -0.95 -5.64 -1.68
C PRO A 138 -2.14 -6.52 -2.03
N GLN A 139 -2.14 -7.03 -3.25
CA GLN A 139 -3.12 -8.04 -3.67
C GLN A 139 -3.13 -9.28 -2.75
N LEU A 140 -2.00 -9.53 -2.06
CA LEU A 140 -1.88 -10.55 -1.02
C LEU A 140 -2.98 -10.39 0.07
N TRP A 141 -3.37 -9.17 0.43
CA TRP A 141 -4.42 -8.94 1.42
C TRP A 141 -5.83 -9.20 0.88
N GLU A 142 -6.05 -9.04 -0.43
CA GLU A 142 -7.30 -9.47 -1.06
C GLU A 142 -7.40 -10.99 -1.06
N LEU A 143 -6.31 -11.70 -1.39
CA LEU A 143 -6.23 -13.15 -1.22
C LEU A 143 -6.56 -13.56 0.22
N ARG A 144 -6.00 -12.86 1.23
CA ARG A 144 -6.33 -13.09 2.65
C ARG A 144 -7.83 -12.95 2.94
N LYS A 145 -8.49 -11.95 2.35
CA LYS A 145 -9.94 -11.72 2.54
C LYS A 145 -10.75 -12.85 1.92
N VAL A 146 -10.39 -13.28 0.70
CA VAL A 146 -11.06 -14.39 -0.01
C VAL A 146 -10.91 -15.70 0.78
N LEU A 147 -9.69 -16.04 1.20
CA LEU A 147 -9.42 -17.25 1.99
C LEU A 147 -10.13 -17.24 3.35
N ARG A 148 -10.19 -16.08 4.03
CA ARG A 148 -10.94 -15.96 5.30
C ARG A 148 -12.46 -16.13 5.12
N LYS A 149 -13.03 -15.61 4.03
CA LYS A 149 -14.45 -15.86 3.69
C LYS A 149 -14.72 -17.34 3.45
N ALA A 150 -13.72 -18.07 2.96
CA ALA A 150 -13.77 -19.53 2.78
C ALA A 150 -13.65 -20.33 4.08
N GLY A 151 -13.41 -19.68 5.24
CA GLY A 151 -13.20 -20.36 6.51
C GLY A 151 -11.79 -20.93 6.69
N LEU A 152 -10.84 -20.61 5.81
CA LEU A 152 -9.46 -21.11 5.91
C LEU A 152 -8.61 -20.22 6.80
N SER A 153 -7.96 -20.84 7.78
CA SER A 153 -6.80 -20.27 8.45
C SER A 153 -5.54 -20.67 7.67
N PRO A 154 -4.67 -19.73 7.25
CA PRO A 154 -3.55 -20.04 6.35
C PRO A 154 -2.49 -20.99 6.92
N GLY A 155 -2.53 -21.30 8.22
CA GLY A 155 -1.58 -22.21 8.89
C GLY A 155 -1.82 -23.69 8.65
N CYS A 156 -2.81 -24.08 7.84
CA CYS A 156 -3.18 -25.49 7.65
C CYS A 156 -2.43 -26.17 6.50
N VAL A 157 -1.65 -25.44 5.69
CA VAL A 157 -1.02 -26.03 4.51
C VAL A 157 0.48 -26.10 4.75
N ASP A 158 0.95 -27.25 5.22
CA ASP A 158 2.32 -27.68 4.94
C ASP A 158 2.44 -27.75 3.42
N ALA A 159 2.86 -26.63 2.83
CA ALA A 159 2.93 -26.49 1.40
C ALA A 159 4.07 -27.40 0.93
N GLY A 160 3.72 -28.62 0.51
CA GLY A 160 4.61 -29.64 -0.07
C GLY A 160 5.19 -29.23 -1.43
N ALA A 161 5.65 -27.98 -1.51
CA ALA A 161 6.41 -27.44 -2.61
C ALA A 161 7.87 -27.81 -2.37
N GLU A 162 8.41 -28.66 -3.24
CA GLU A 162 9.80 -29.07 -3.16
C GLU A 162 10.74 -27.89 -3.51
N PRO A 163 11.78 -27.62 -2.70
CA PRO A 163 12.69 -26.50 -2.92
C PRO A 163 13.35 -26.52 -4.30
N GLY A 164 13.08 -25.49 -5.12
CA GLY A 164 13.68 -25.33 -6.45
C GLY A 164 12.98 -26.10 -7.58
N GLN A 165 11.95 -26.90 -7.29
CA GLN A 165 11.21 -27.64 -8.31
C GLN A 165 9.87 -26.97 -8.61
N SER A 166 9.71 -26.49 -9.85
CA SER A 166 8.44 -25.94 -10.33
C SER A 166 7.44 -27.08 -10.53
N ARG A 167 6.26 -26.96 -9.92
CA ARG A 167 5.14 -27.89 -10.08
C ARG A 167 3.90 -27.10 -10.44
N MET A 168 3.41 -27.30 -11.65
CA MET A 168 2.19 -26.65 -12.13
C MET A 168 0.95 -27.38 -11.60
N ILE A 169 0.01 -26.64 -11.03
CA ILE A 169 -1.26 -27.16 -10.50
C ILE A 169 -2.46 -26.49 -11.18
N SER A 170 -3.53 -27.26 -11.34
CA SER A 170 -4.82 -26.75 -11.85
C SER A 170 -5.66 -26.15 -10.73
N GLN A 171 -6.74 -25.47 -11.10
CA GLN A 171 -7.68 -24.89 -10.13
C GLN A 171 -8.34 -25.96 -9.25
N GLU A 172 -8.62 -27.14 -9.81
CA GLU A 172 -9.22 -28.26 -9.07
C GLU A 172 -8.26 -28.79 -8.01
N GLU A 173 -6.98 -28.94 -8.37
CA GLU A 173 -5.95 -29.40 -7.44
C GLU A 173 -5.71 -28.36 -6.33
N PHE A 174 -5.67 -27.07 -6.69
CA PHE A 174 -5.60 -25.97 -5.73
C PHE A 174 -6.77 -26.01 -4.74
N ALA A 175 -8.00 -26.14 -5.24
CA ALA A 175 -9.21 -26.20 -4.42
C ALA A 175 -9.19 -27.41 -3.48
N ARG A 176 -8.74 -28.57 -3.97
CA ARG A 176 -8.62 -29.81 -3.19
C ARG A 176 -7.60 -29.68 -2.06
N GLN A 177 -6.41 -29.12 -2.35
CA GLN A 177 -5.35 -28.94 -1.36
C GLN A 177 -5.72 -27.93 -0.27
N LEU A 178 -6.44 -26.87 -0.65
CA LEU A 178 -6.93 -25.88 0.29
C LEU A 178 -8.29 -26.23 0.91
N GLN A 179 -8.87 -27.39 0.57
CA GLN A 179 -10.19 -27.81 1.05
C GLN A 179 -11.28 -26.75 0.80
N LEU A 180 -11.21 -26.07 -0.36
CA LEU A 180 -12.16 -25.06 -0.78
C LEU A 180 -13.40 -25.73 -1.38
N SER A 181 -14.50 -25.71 -0.64
CA SER A 181 -15.77 -26.30 -1.08
C SER A 181 -16.53 -25.44 -2.11
N ASP A 182 -16.30 -24.13 -2.14
CA ASP A 182 -16.98 -23.21 -3.05
C ASP A 182 -16.15 -22.95 -4.32
N PRO A 183 -16.63 -23.33 -5.52
CA PRO A 183 -15.92 -23.14 -6.77
C PRO A 183 -15.64 -21.67 -7.11
N GLN A 184 -16.53 -20.75 -6.72
CA GLN A 184 -16.36 -19.31 -7.00
C GLN A 184 -15.24 -18.71 -6.15
N THR A 185 -15.17 -19.08 -4.87
CA THR A 185 -14.09 -18.70 -3.97
C THR A 185 -12.75 -19.30 -4.41
N ALA A 186 -12.74 -20.55 -4.88
CA ALA A 186 -11.56 -21.17 -5.46
C ALA A 186 -11.09 -20.43 -6.72
N ALA A 187 -11.99 -20.11 -7.65
CA ALA A 187 -11.67 -19.33 -8.84
C ALA A 187 -11.11 -17.94 -8.49
N GLY A 188 -11.75 -17.25 -7.54
CA GLY A 188 -11.31 -15.94 -7.06
C GLY A 188 -9.92 -15.97 -6.44
N ALA A 189 -9.63 -16.95 -5.58
CA ALA A 189 -8.32 -17.12 -4.97
C ALA A 189 -7.26 -17.58 -6.00
N PHE A 190 -7.62 -18.44 -6.94
CA PHE A 190 -6.71 -18.94 -7.99
C PHE A 190 -6.33 -17.83 -8.99
N SER A 191 -7.23 -16.88 -9.25
CA SER A 191 -6.99 -15.72 -10.14
C SER A 191 -5.92 -14.74 -9.64
N TYR A 192 -5.55 -14.82 -8.36
CA TYR A 192 -4.46 -14.02 -7.78
C TYR A 192 -3.09 -14.43 -8.34
N PHE A 193 -2.92 -15.70 -8.69
CA PHE A 193 -1.63 -16.23 -9.14
C PHE A 193 -1.43 -16.08 -10.64
N GLN A 194 -0.18 -15.94 -11.06
CA GLN A 194 0.17 -15.89 -12.47
C GLN A 194 -0.09 -17.27 -13.11
N GLN A 195 -0.99 -17.30 -14.08
CA GLN A 195 -1.28 -18.50 -14.86
C GLN A 195 -0.38 -18.59 -16.10
N ASP A 196 -0.02 -19.80 -16.48
CA ASP A 196 0.67 -20.08 -17.74
C ASP A 196 -0.30 -20.14 -18.93
N ALA A 197 0.21 -20.46 -20.13
CA ALA A 197 -0.60 -20.58 -21.34
C ALA A 197 -1.68 -21.68 -21.27
N LYS A 198 -1.57 -22.61 -20.31
CA LYS A 198 -2.52 -23.71 -20.08
C LYS A 198 -3.47 -23.41 -18.91
N GLY A 199 -3.40 -22.22 -18.31
CA GLY A 199 -4.21 -21.85 -17.15
C GLY A 199 -3.72 -22.47 -15.84
N LEU A 200 -2.50 -22.99 -15.79
CA LEU A 200 -1.93 -23.62 -14.59
C LEU A 200 -1.10 -22.61 -13.79
N VAL A 201 -1.01 -22.85 -12.48
CA VAL A 201 -0.26 -22.00 -11.54
C VAL A 201 0.92 -22.77 -10.95
N ASP A 202 2.06 -22.11 -10.77
CA ASP A 202 3.19 -22.70 -10.06
C ASP A 202 2.88 -22.81 -8.56
N PHE A 203 2.95 -24.03 -8.02
CA PHE A 203 2.63 -24.28 -6.62
C PHE A 203 3.55 -23.55 -5.63
N ARG A 204 4.77 -23.18 -6.06
CA ARG A 204 5.68 -22.37 -5.24
C ARG A 204 5.13 -20.97 -4.96
N ASP A 205 4.42 -20.40 -5.92
CA ASP A 205 3.77 -19.09 -5.77
C ASP A 205 2.67 -19.18 -4.70
N VAL A 206 1.90 -20.27 -4.73
CA VAL A 206 0.84 -20.59 -3.76
C VAL A 206 1.43 -20.79 -2.37
N ALA A 207 2.46 -21.62 -2.25
CA ALA A 207 3.16 -21.92 -1.00
C ALA A 207 3.67 -20.65 -0.32
N LEU A 208 4.38 -19.80 -1.07
CA LEU A 208 4.93 -18.56 -0.54
C LEU A 208 3.84 -17.57 -0.11
N ALA A 209 2.79 -17.40 -0.91
CA ALA A 209 1.69 -16.50 -0.58
C ALA A 209 0.97 -16.96 0.70
N LEU A 210 0.68 -18.26 0.84
CA LEU A 210 0.02 -18.79 2.03
C LEU A 210 0.90 -18.66 3.28
N ALA A 211 2.20 -18.94 3.17
CA ALA A 211 3.16 -18.75 4.25
C ALA A 211 3.24 -17.29 4.72
N ALA A 212 3.19 -16.34 3.78
CA ALA A 212 3.12 -14.91 4.10
C ALA A 212 1.79 -14.51 4.75
N LEU A 213 0.71 -15.23 4.46
CA LEU A 213 -0.61 -14.96 5.02
C LEU A 213 -0.83 -15.55 6.41
N ASP A 214 -0.18 -16.66 6.73
CA ASP A 214 -0.30 -17.32 8.03
C ASP A 214 0.12 -16.40 9.18
N GLY A 215 1.22 -15.66 9.00
CA GLY A 215 1.73 -14.74 10.01
C GLY A 215 2.33 -15.44 11.24
N GLY A 216 2.43 -16.77 11.25
CA GLY A 216 3.15 -17.54 12.27
C GLY A 216 4.67 -17.50 12.09
N ARG A 217 5.17 -17.16 10.90
CA ARG A 217 6.60 -17.08 10.58
C ARG A 217 7.17 -15.69 10.83
N SER A 218 8.37 -15.62 11.37
CA SER A 218 9.17 -14.41 11.37
C SER A 218 9.52 -13.99 9.93
N LEU A 219 9.88 -12.71 9.75
CA LEU A 219 10.24 -12.21 8.43
C LEU A 219 11.52 -12.87 7.89
N GLU A 220 12.43 -13.26 8.78
CA GLU A 220 13.65 -14.00 8.42
C GLU A 220 13.32 -15.41 7.91
N GLU A 221 12.42 -16.12 8.59
CA GLU A 221 11.96 -17.45 8.14
C GLU A 221 11.19 -17.38 6.82
N LEU A 222 10.36 -16.35 6.64
CA LEU A 222 9.61 -16.15 5.39
C LEU A 222 10.54 -15.83 4.21
N THR A 223 11.53 -14.97 4.42
CA THR A 223 12.53 -14.64 3.38
C THR A 223 13.45 -15.82 3.07
N ARG A 224 13.81 -16.65 4.07
CA ARG A 224 14.51 -17.92 3.86
C ARG A 224 13.66 -18.90 3.03
N LEU A 225 12.39 -19.08 3.37
CA LEU A 225 11.46 -19.91 2.60
C LEU A 225 11.33 -19.43 1.14
N ALA A 226 11.15 -18.11 0.95
CA ALA A 226 11.09 -17.52 -0.39
C ALA A 226 12.36 -17.83 -1.19
N PHE A 227 13.53 -17.73 -0.56
CA PHE A 227 14.79 -18.09 -1.20
C PHE A 227 14.84 -19.58 -1.57
N GLU A 228 14.50 -20.49 -0.66
CA GLU A 228 14.54 -21.93 -0.88
C GLU A 228 13.63 -22.40 -2.02
N LEU A 229 12.45 -21.77 -2.16
CA LEU A 229 11.48 -22.07 -3.22
C LEU A 229 11.97 -21.61 -4.61
N PHE A 230 12.59 -20.44 -4.70
CA PHE A 230 12.86 -19.77 -5.98
C PHE A 230 14.34 -19.73 -6.40
N ALA A 231 15.28 -19.98 -5.49
CA ALA A 231 16.69 -20.08 -5.83
C ALA A 231 16.97 -21.37 -6.62
N LYS A 232 17.89 -21.27 -7.57
CA LYS A 232 18.33 -22.39 -8.42
C LYS A 232 19.77 -22.75 -8.08
N GLU A 233 20.15 -24.00 -8.34
CA GLU A 233 21.54 -24.43 -8.18
C GLU A 233 22.47 -23.59 -9.06
N HIS A 234 23.63 -23.23 -8.52
CA HIS A 234 24.65 -22.52 -9.25
C HIS A 234 25.40 -23.49 -10.18
N THR A 235 25.55 -23.12 -11.44
CA THR A 235 26.14 -23.99 -12.47
C THR A 235 27.63 -24.27 -12.25
N GLU A 236 28.34 -23.41 -11.51
CA GLU A 236 29.80 -23.45 -11.39
C GLU A 236 30.31 -23.54 -9.93
N GLY A 237 29.46 -23.92 -8.97
CA GLY A 237 29.90 -24.06 -7.57
C GLY A 237 28.83 -24.54 -6.59
N PRO A 238 29.22 -24.85 -5.34
CA PRO A 238 28.28 -25.26 -4.30
C PRO A 238 27.42 -24.07 -3.86
N GLY A 239 26.11 -24.26 -3.89
CA GLY A 239 25.15 -23.28 -3.39
C GLY A 239 24.01 -23.01 -4.36
N ARG A 240 22.94 -22.41 -3.83
CA ARG A 240 21.81 -21.92 -4.62
C ARG A 240 21.91 -20.41 -4.73
N LEU A 241 21.54 -19.88 -5.88
CA LEU A 241 21.45 -18.44 -6.13
C LEU A 241 20.06 -18.05 -6.56
N LEU A 242 19.62 -16.90 -6.07
CA LEU A 242 18.38 -16.27 -6.48
C LEU A 242 18.64 -15.38 -7.69
N TYR A 243 18.27 -15.91 -8.86
CA TYR A 243 18.36 -15.20 -10.13
C TYR A 243 17.16 -14.26 -10.33
N LYS A 244 17.30 -13.39 -11.33
CA LYS A 244 16.35 -12.35 -11.71
C LYS A 244 14.87 -12.78 -11.71
N ASP A 245 14.55 -13.93 -12.30
CA ASP A 245 13.16 -14.39 -12.41
C ASP A 245 12.57 -14.73 -11.04
N GLY A 246 13.30 -15.49 -10.22
CA GLY A 246 12.89 -15.85 -8.87
C GLY A 246 12.74 -14.62 -7.98
N PHE A 247 13.71 -13.71 -8.01
CA PHE A 247 13.66 -12.44 -7.28
C PHE A 247 12.43 -11.61 -7.69
N SER A 248 12.18 -11.48 -8.99
CA SER A 248 11.04 -10.72 -9.50
C SER A 248 9.71 -11.34 -9.11
N THR A 249 9.60 -12.68 -9.10
CA THR A 249 8.40 -13.39 -8.65
C THR A 249 8.15 -13.16 -7.16
N ILE A 250 9.17 -13.24 -6.30
CA ILE A 250 9.02 -13.00 -4.86
C ILE A 250 8.50 -11.58 -4.60
N LEU A 251 9.12 -10.55 -5.19
CA LEU A 251 8.69 -9.17 -4.99
C LEU A 251 7.32 -8.89 -5.59
N HIS A 252 6.96 -9.57 -6.68
CA HIS A 252 5.64 -9.44 -7.27
C HIS A 252 4.56 -10.05 -6.36
N LEU A 253 4.77 -11.26 -5.85
CA LEU A 253 3.81 -11.94 -4.96
C LEU A 253 3.66 -11.20 -3.63
N LEU A 254 4.78 -10.91 -2.96
CA LEU A 254 4.76 -10.39 -1.59
C LEU A 254 4.44 -8.90 -1.52
N LEU A 255 4.92 -8.11 -2.47
CA LEU A 255 4.79 -6.64 -2.46
C LEU A 255 3.88 -6.11 -3.57
N GLY A 256 3.45 -6.93 -4.53
CA GLY A 256 2.67 -6.47 -5.68
C GLY A 256 3.48 -5.61 -6.66
N SER A 257 4.82 -5.69 -6.60
CA SER A 257 5.67 -4.85 -7.46
C SER A 257 5.66 -5.31 -8.93
N PRO A 258 5.78 -4.41 -9.92
CA PRO A 258 5.93 -4.78 -11.32
C PRO A 258 7.26 -5.53 -11.59
N ARG A 259 7.19 -6.65 -12.30
CA ARG A 259 8.37 -7.49 -12.62
C ARG A 259 9.54 -6.74 -13.30
N PRO A 260 9.33 -5.81 -14.25
CA PRO A 260 10.45 -5.08 -14.87
C PRO A 260 11.23 -4.20 -13.88
N ALA A 261 10.55 -3.60 -12.91
CA ALA A 261 11.19 -2.82 -11.86
C ALA A 261 12.03 -3.71 -10.93
N ALA A 262 11.47 -4.85 -10.51
CA ALA A 262 12.18 -5.84 -9.70
C ALA A 262 13.42 -6.42 -10.43
N THR A 263 13.31 -6.66 -11.74
CA THR A 263 14.43 -7.09 -12.58
C THR A 263 15.57 -6.08 -12.59
N THR A 264 15.26 -4.79 -12.71
CA THR A 264 16.27 -3.74 -12.75
C THR A 264 16.94 -3.60 -11.38
N LEU A 265 16.17 -3.70 -10.31
CA LEU A 265 16.68 -3.72 -8.94
C LEU A 265 17.59 -4.92 -8.68
N HIS A 266 17.24 -6.11 -9.18
CA HIS A 266 18.10 -7.30 -9.09
C HIS A 266 19.46 -7.06 -9.76
N ALA A 267 19.47 -6.46 -10.95
CA ALA A 267 20.71 -6.14 -11.65
C ALA A 267 21.59 -5.17 -10.85
N ASP A 268 21.01 -4.13 -10.24
CA ASP A 268 21.75 -3.20 -9.38
C ASP A 268 22.35 -3.90 -8.15
N LEU A 269 21.60 -4.80 -7.51
CA LEU A 269 22.08 -5.57 -6.36
C LEU A 269 23.21 -6.53 -6.75
N CYS A 270 23.15 -7.12 -7.95
CA CYS A 270 24.19 -8.01 -8.45
C CYS A 270 25.46 -7.29 -8.94
N GLN A 271 25.39 -6.00 -9.32
CA GLN A 271 26.58 -5.23 -9.71
C GLN A 271 27.61 -5.11 -8.58
N ALA A 272 27.19 -5.27 -7.32
CA ALA A 272 28.06 -5.25 -6.16
C ALA A 272 28.85 -6.57 -5.96
N GLY A 273 28.51 -7.65 -6.68
CA GLY A 273 29.07 -8.99 -6.46
C GLY A 273 29.62 -9.67 -7.73
N PRO A 274 30.38 -10.77 -7.57
CA PRO A 274 30.94 -11.53 -8.69
C PRO A 274 29.93 -12.48 -9.37
N SER A 275 28.77 -12.73 -8.75
CA SER A 275 27.76 -13.69 -9.21
C SER A 275 26.57 -13.01 -9.91
N GLN A 276 26.01 -13.68 -10.93
CA GLN A 276 24.82 -13.23 -11.65
C GLN A 276 23.50 -13.37 -10.84
N GLY A 277 23.59 -13.83 -9.59
CA GLY A 277 22.46 -14.04 -8.69
C GLY A 277 22.84 -13.75 -7.25
N LEU A 278 21.81 -13.62 -6.40
CA LEU A 278 21.96 -13.28 -4.99
C LEU A 278 22.04 -14.54 -4.13
N SER A 279 22.94 -14.57 -3.17
CA SER A 279 22.95 -15.54 -2.08
C SER A 279 21.81 -15.28 -1.08
N LEU A 280 21.54 -16.24 -0.19
CA LEU A 280 20.54 -16.07 0.87
C LEU A 280 20.86 -14.87 1.75
N CYS A 281 22.12 -14.69 2.13
CA CYS A 281 22.56 -13.59 2.98
C CYS A 281 22.35 -12.24 2.31
N GLU A 282 22.68 -12.11 1.02
CA GLU A 282 22.45 -10.87 0.26
C GLU A 282 20.96 -10.56 0.13
N PHE A 283 20.14 -11.58 -0.17
CA PHE A 283 18.69 -11.42 -0.27
C PHE A 283 18.05 -11.03 1.08
N GLN A 284 18.48 -11.65 2.18
CA GLN A 284 18.00 -11.31 3.52
C GLN A 284 18.47 -9.92 3.95
N ASN A 285 19.72 -9.54 3.68
CA ASN A 285 20.22 -8.20 3.97
C ASN A 285 19.39 -7.13 3.24
N PHE A 286 19.10 -7.35 1.95
CA PHE A 286 18.19 -6.51 1.17
C PHE A 286 16.77 -6.46 1.76
N SER A 287 16.19 -7.61 2.11
CA SER A 287 14.78 -7.71 2.52
C SER A 287 14.53 -7.27 3.96
N LEU A 288 15.54 -7.33 4.84
CA LEU A 288 15.40 -7.10 6.28
C LEU A 288 16.08 -5.80 6.75
N HIS A 289 17.21 -5.44 6.14
CA HIS A 289 18.09 -4.39 6.66
C HIS A 289 18.28 -3.19 5.73
N ASP A 290 17.88 -3.31 4.46
CA ASP A 290 17.95 -2.17 3.56
C ASP A 290 17.10 -0.99 4.07
N PRO A 291 17.66 0.22 4.18
CA PRO A 291 16.99 1.37 4.78
C PRO A 291 15.74 1.82 4.01
N LEU A 292 15.68 1.52 2.71
CA LEU A 292 14.55 1.83 1.83
C LEU A 292 13.60 0.64 1.71
N TYR A 293 14.14 -0.52 1.32
CA TYR A 293 13.32 -1.68 0.94
C TYR A 293 12.90 -2.55 2.12
N GLY A 294 13.71 -2.66 3.19
CA GLY A 294 13.39 -3.50 4.35
C GLY A 294 12.09 -3.08 5.06
N LYS A 295 11.79 -1.78 5.06
CA LYS A 295 10.53 -1.24 5.60
C LYS A 295 9.30 -1.76 4.86
N LEU A 296 9.38 -1.97 3.54
CA LEU A 296 8.28 -2.52 2.74
C LEU A 296 7.90 -3.92 3.24
N PHE A 297 8.88 -4.81 3.35
CA PHE A 297 8.66 -6.18 3.83
C PHE A 297 8.04 -6.18 5.23
N SER A 298 8.56 -5.36 6.14
CA SER A 298 8.00 -5.26 7.49
C SER A 298 6.57 -4.71 7.54
N THR A 299 6.21 -3.80 6.63
CA THR A 299 4.90 -3.12 6.60
C THR A 299 3.83 -3.98 5.93
N TYR A 300 4.18 -4.70 4.86
CA TYR A 300 3.21 -5.47 4.08
C TYR A 300 3.02 -6.91 4.56
N LEU A 301 4.05 -7.50 5.15
CA LEU A 301 4.06 -8.91 5.56
C LEU A 301 3.82 -9.11 7.07
N ARG A 302 3.88 -8.04 7.88
CA ARG A 302 3.27 -8.05 9.22
C ARG A 302 1.91 -7.35 9.15
N PRO A 303 0.79 -8.07 9.29
CA PRO A 303 -0.49 -7.42 9.50
C PRO A 303 -0.41 -6.55 10.76
N PRO A 304 -1.03 -5.37 10.80
CA PRO A 304 -1.22 -4.65 12.06
C PRO A 304 -1.96 -5.59 13.03
N HIS A 305 -1.38 -5.80 14.21
CA HIS A 305 -2.03 -6.55 15.28
C HIS A 305 -3.41 -5.94 15.54
N THR A 306 -4.49 -6.61 15.13
CA THR A 306 -5.78 -6.40 15.77
C THR A 306 -5.63 -6.95 17.18
N PRO A 307 -5.73 -6.14 18.25
CA PRO A 307 -5.73 -6.67 19.60
C PRO A 307 -6.85 -7.70 19.66
N ARG A 308 -6.48 -8.96 19.92
CA ARG A 308 -7.43 -10.03 20.15
C ARG A 308 -8.25 -9.57 21.35
N GLY A 309 -9.50 -9.16 21.10
CA GLY A 309 -10.43 -8.83 22.17
C GLY A 309 -10.45 -10.03 23.12
N THR A 310 -9.90 -9.84 24.31
CA THR A 310 -10.09 -10.77 25.41
C THR A 310 -11.58 -10.78 25.70
N SER A 311 -12.28 -11.77 25.15
CA SER A 311 -13.59 -12.21 25.60
C SER A 311 -13.42 -12.77 27.02
N GLN A 312 -13.29 -11.87 28.00
CA GLN A 312 -13.66 -12.17 29.37
C GLN A 312 -15.14 -11.84 29.50
N THR A 313 -15.96 -12.86 29.25
CA THR A 313 -17.32 -12.92 29.80
C THR A 313 -17.23 -12.76 31.33
N PRO A 314 -17.86 -11.75 31.94
CA PRO A 314 -17.99 -11.72 33.38
C PRO A 314 -18.97 -12.83 33.78
N ASN A 315 -18.50 -13.79 34.56
CA ASN A 315 -19.35 -14.79 35.19
C ASN A 315 -20.41 -14.09 36.03
N ALA A 316 -21.66 -14.25 35.63
CA ALA A 316 -22.81 -13.98 36.47
C ALA A 316 -22.93 -15.11 37.50
N SER A 317 -22.58 -14.82 38.75
CA SER A 317 -23.03 -15.60 39.90
C SER A 317 -23.79 -14.68 40.85
N SER A 318 -24.95 -15.18 41.25
CA SER A 318 -26.11 -14.48 41.75
C SER A 318 -26.14 -14.22 43.26
N ARG A 319 -26.92 -13.17 43.61
CA ARG A 319 -27.82 -13.00 44.77
C ARG A 319 -27.26 -12.58 46.14
N GLY A 320 -27.76 -11.41 46.59
CA GLY A 320 -27.93 -11.04 47.99
C GLY A 320 -28.20 -9.54 48.18
N SER A 321 -29.47 -9.13 48.18
CA SER A 321 -29.95 -7.80 48.64
C SER A 321 -30.70 -7.99 49.98
N PRO A 322 -31.23 -6.95 50.66
CA PRO A 322 -30.70 -5.64 51.07
C PRO A 322 -31.01 -5.32 52.57
N THR A 323 -30.40 -4.28 53.17
CA THR A 323 -30.84 -3.47 54.37
C THR A 323 -29.64 -2.63 54.83
N ALA A 324 -29.68 -1.45 55.47
CA ALA A 324 -30.65 -0.40 55.77
C ALA A 324 -29.91 0.69 56.61
N LEU A 325 -30.37 1.94 56.52
CA LEU A 325 -30.30 3.05 57.52
C LEU A 325 -28.97 3.76 57.93
N ALA A 326 -28.91 5.05 57.54
CA ALA A 326 -28.98 6.28 58.38
C ALA A 326 -27.79 6.85 59.21
N ASN A 327 -27.59 8.16 58.97
CA ASN A 327 -27.25 9.30 59.86
C ASN A 327 -25.87 9.45 60.54
N GLY A 328 -25.33 10.68 60.47
CA GLY A 328 -24.34 11.18 61.43
C GLY A 328 -23.50 12.40 61.00
N THR A 329 -24.03 13.61 61.26
CA THR A 329 -23.40 14.95 61.24
C THR A 329 -22.04 15.09 61.96
N GLY A 330 -21.20 16.05 61.53
CA GLY A 330 -20.06 16.52 62.33
C GLY A 330 -19.14 17.60 61.73
N GLN A 331 -19.58 18.87 61.77
CA GLN A 331 -18.83 20.13 61.98
C GLN A 331 -17.56 20.53 61.17
N VAL A 332 -17.65 21.76 60.64
CA VAL A 332 -16.62 22.74 60.21
C VAL A 332 -16.42 23.72 61.39
N PRO A 333 -15.23 24.32 61.70
CA PRO A 333 -14.85 25.60 61.07
C PRO A 333 -13.38 26.11 61.04
N LYS A 334 -13.15 27.02 60.06
CA LYS A 334 -12.27 28.24 60.00
C LYS A 334 -10.75 28.01 59.92
N GLN A 335 -9.91 28.85 59.28
CA GLN A 335 -9.85 30.32 59.02
C GLN A 335 -8.75 30.52 57.91
N LYS A 336 -8.88 31.26 56.79
CA LYS A 336 -8.95 32.72 56.47
C LYS A 336 -7.70 33.58 56.78
N GLY A 337 -7.22 34.28 55.74
CA GLY A 337 -6.41 35.53 55.77
C GLY A 337 -5.08 35.37 55.03
N ASP A 338 -4.73 36.11 53.97
CA ASP A 338 -5.30 37.32 53.35
C ASP A 338 -5.22 37.26 51.82
#